data_AF-O29546-F1
#
_entry.id   AF-O29546-F1
#
_cell.length_a   1.000
_cell.length_b   1.000
_cell.length_c   1.000
_cell.angle_alpha   90.00
_cell.angle_beta   90.00
_cell.angle_gamma   90.00
#
_symmetry.space_group_name_H-M   'P 1'
#
loop_
_entity.id
_entity.type
_entity.pdbx_description
1 polymer ?
#
loop_
_entity_poly.entity_id
_entity_poly.type
_entity_poly.pdbx_seq_one_letter_code
_entity_poly.pdbx_strand_id
1 'polypeptide(L)'
;MRRLAILLSLAGIADSSYLLLSEAVPCPTGVCASISVFSLPPFVPALLGLCWFVLSIVVFTAGVNRALLTFWRFSGVFGESFLGTYAVLHGYFCPYCFTAYGIGIVVVAISEKLYG
;
A
#
# COMPACT_ATOMS: atom_id res chain seq x y z
N MET A 1 -6.09 -2.21 -18.94
CA MET A 1 -5.01 -1.96 -17.96
C MET A 1 -5.37 -0.87 -16.95
N ARG A 2 -5.70 0.38 -17.37
CA ARG A 2 -6.10 1.44 -16.42
C ARG A 2 -7.25 1.07 -15.48
N ARG A 3 -8.35 0.49 -16.01
CA ARG A 3 -9.48 0.02 -15.19
C ARG A 3 -9.06 -1.00 -14.12
N LEU A 4 -8.17 -1.93 -14.48
CA LEU A 4 -7.63 -2.92 -13.54
C LEU A 4 -6.78 -2.25 -12.46
N ALA A 5 -5.91 -1.29 -12.82
CA ALA A 5 -5.11 -0.55 -11.84
C ALA A 5 -5.99 0.23 -10.85
N ILE A 6 -7.08 0.83 -11.31
CA ILE A 6 -8.06 1.51 -10.46
C ILE A 6 -8.73 0.51 -9.50
N LEU A 7 -9.19 -0.65 -10.00
CA LEU A 7 -9.80 -1.69 -9.15
C LEU A 7 -8.82 -2.22 -8.09
N LEU A 8 -7.56 -2.45 -8.48
CA LEU A 8 -6.50 -2.86 -7.55
C LEU A 8 -6.22 -1.78 -6.51
N SER A 9 -6.21 -0.51 -6.93
CA SER A 9 -6.02 0.62 -6.02
C SER A 9 -7.17 0.77 -5.03
N LEU A 10 -8.42 0.55 -5.46
CA LEU A 10 -9.58 0.48 -4.57
C LEU A 10 -9.47 -0.68 -3.57
N ALA A 11 -8.99 -1.84 -4.00
CA ALA A 11 -8.72 -2.96 -3.09
C ALA A 11 -7.64 -2.61 -2.06
N GLY A 12 -6.55 -1.95 -2.48
CA GLY A 12 -5.50 -1.46 -1.57
C GLY A 12 -6.00 -0.38 -0.59
N ILE A 13 -6.88 0.51 -1.02
CA ILE A 13 -7.57 1.48 -0.15
C ILE A 13 -8.42 0.76 0.89
N ALA A 14 -9.22 -0.22 0.46
CA ALA A 14 -10.08 -0.97 1.37
C ALA A 14 -9.25 -1.74 2.41
N ASP A 15 -8.18 -2.40 1.99
CA ASP A 15 -7.26 -3.13 2.86
C ASP A 15 -6.56 -2.21 3.87
N SER A 16 -5.98 -1.10 3.41
CA SER A 16 -5.30 -0.13 4.26
C SER A 16 -6.27 0.55 5.24
N SER A 17 -7.49 0.86 4.79
CA SER A 17 -8.53 1.44 5.65
C SER A 17 -8.99 0.44 6.70
N TYR A 18 -9.09 -0.84 6.35
CA TYR A 18 -9.43 -1.90 7.29
C TYR A 18 -8.37 -2.05 8.37
N LEU A 19 -7.08 -1.97 8.01
CA LEU A 19 -5.96 -1.96 8.98
C LEU A 19 -5.93 -0.71 9.86
N LEU A 20 -6.44 0.43 9.39
CA LEU A 20 -6.58 1.62 10.25
C LEU A 20 -7.77 1.49 11.21
N LEU A 21 -8.88 0.92 10.74
CA LEU A 21 -10.05 0.65 11.56
C LEU A 21 -9.77 -0.40 12.64
N SER A 22 -8.90 -1.37 12.36
CA SER A 22 -8.51 -2.41 13.32
C SER A 22 -7.79 -1.88 14.55
N GLU A 23 -7.17 -0.70 14.45
CA GLU A 23 -6.55 -0.02 15.59
C GLU A 23 -7.58 0.56 16.55
N ALA A 24 -8.78 0.91 16.06
CA ALA A 24 -9.87 1.45 16.86
C ALA A 24 -10.87 0.39 17.32
N VAL A 25 -11.03 -0.70 16.55
CA VAL A 25 -12.03 -1.74 16.78
C VAL A 25 -11.34 -3.10 16.86
N PRO A 26 -11.54 -3.87 17.95
CA PRO A 26 -10.95 -5.20 18.07
C PRO A 26 -11.38 -6.07 16.89
N CYS A 27 -10.40 -6.56 16.12
CA CYS A 27 -10.68 -7.28 14.90
C CYS A 27 -11.24 -8.67 15.16
N PRO A 28 -12.28 -9.10 14.42
CA PRO A 28 -12.91 -10.40 14.62
C PRO A 28 -11.96 -11.56 14.33
N THR A 29 -10.97 -11.36 13.47
CA THR A 29 -10.02 -12.42 13.05
C THR A 29 -8.80 -12.51 13.95
N GLY A 30 -8.51 -11.50 14.80
CA GLY A 30 -7.32 -11.48 15.67
C GLY A 30 -5.96 -11.40 14.93
N VAL A 31 -5.94 -11.41 13.60
CA VAL A 31 -4.72 -11.37 12.77
C VAL A 31 -4.40 -9.99 12.19
N CYS A 32 -5.20 -8.97 12.51
CA CYS A 32 -5.12 -7.62 11.94
C CYS A 32 -4.49 -6.62 12.92
N ALA A 33 -3.29 -6.90 13.43
CA ALA A 33 -2.52 -5.87 14.13
C ALA A 33 -1.66 -5.16 13.10
N SER A 34 -1.66 -3.82 13.04
CA SER A 34 -0.71 -3.12 12.16
C SER A 34 0.74 -3.27 12.66
N ILE A 35 1.70 -3.15 11.74
CA ILE A 35 3.12 -3.34 12.07
C ILE A 35 3.69 -2.10 12.76
N SER A 36 4.30 -2.28 13.93
CA SER A 36 5.08 -1.23 14.58
C SER A 36 6.51 -1.23 14.06
N VAL A 37 6.88 -0.14 13.38
CA VAL A 37 8.22 0.03 12.82
C VAL A 37 9.01 0.94 13.75
N PHE A 38 10.05 0.40 14.40
CA PHE A 38 10.82 1.13 15.41
C PHE A 38 9.89 1.73 16.50
N SER A 39 9.99 3.04 16.72
CA SER A 39 9.16 3.81 17.65
C SER A 39 7.97 4.50 16.97
N LEU A 40 7.69 4.18 15.70
CA LEU A 40 6.56 4.79 14.99
C LEU A 40 5.24 4.17 15.46
N PRO A 41 4.16 4.97 15.56
CA PRO A 41 2.84 4.46 15.84
C PRO A 41 2.44 3.39 14.80
N PRO A 42 1.76 2.31 15.23
CA PRO A 42 1.51 1.14 14.38
C PRO A 42 0.57 1.47 13.20
N PHE A 43 -0.28 2.49 13.33
CA PHE A 43 -1.15 2.97 12.24
C PHE A 43 -0.40 3.68 11.10
N VAL A 44 0.85 4.12 11.29
CA VAL A 44 1.57 4.95 10.31
C VAL A 44 1.80 4.22 8.98
N PRO A 45 2.31 2.97 8.94
CA PRO A 45 2.42 2.21 7.69
C PRO A 45 1.09 2.07 6.94
N ALA A 46 0.00 1.78 7.65
CA ALA A 46 -1.32 1.64 7.04
C ALA A 46 -1.83 2.99 6.48
N LEU A 47 -1.57 4.10 7.17
CA LEU A 47 -1.90 5.44 6.69
C LEU A 47 -1.11 5.82 5.44
N LEU A 48 0.20 5.53 5.41
CA LEU A 48 1.04 5.78 4.24
C LEU A 48 0.60 4.94 3.04
N GLY A 49 0.28 3.66 3.26
CA GLY A 49 -0.30 2.78 2.25
C GLY A 49 -1.61 3.32 1.70
N LEU A 50 -2.52 3.76 2.57
CA LEU A 50 -3.78 4.38 2.19
C LEU A 50 -3.56 5.62 1.32
N CYS A 51 -2.70 6.55 1.75
CA CYS A 51 -2.37 7.74 0.97
C CYS A 51 -1.77 7.39 -0.39
N TRP A 52 -0.91 6.37 -0.44
CA TRP A 52 -0.28 5.93 -1.68
C TRP A 52 -1.29 5.34 -2.68
N PHE A 53 -2.25 4.53 -2.21
CA PHE A 53 -3.33 4.01 -3.07
C PHE A 53 -4.38 5.05 -3.44
N VAL A 54 -4.63 6.07 -2.61
CA VAL A 54 -5.46 7.21 -3.03
C VAL A 54 -4.76 7.98 -4.14
N LEU A 55 -3.45 8.23 -3.99
CA LEU A 55 -2.66 8.89 -5.01
C LEU A 55 -2.57 8.07 -6.31
N SER A 56 -2.55 6.74 -6.23
CA SER A 56 -2.57 5.90 -7.43
C SER A 56 -3.85 6.08 -8.25
N ILE A 57 -5.01 6.27 -7.61
CA ILE A 57 -6.25 6.63 -8.32
C ILE A 57 -6.06 7.92 -9.11
N VAL A 58 -5.44 8.93 -8.51
CA VAL A 58 -5.12 10.21 -9.19
C VAL A 58 -4.19 9.97 -10.37
N VAL A 59 -3.13 9.16 -10.21
CA VAL A 59 -2.17 8.83 -11.28
C VAL A 59 -2.83 8.15 -12.51
N PHE A 60 -3.86 7.34 -12.30
CA PHE A 60 -4.56 6.63 -13.40
C PHE A 60 -5.78 7.36 -13.95
N THR A 61 -6.25 8.41 -13.29
CA THR A 61 -7.42 9.21 -13.71
C THR A 61 -7.04 10.59 -14.21
N ALA A 62 -6.07 11.24 -13.57
CA ALA A 62 -5.51 12.53 -13.95
C ALA A 62 -4.17 12.33 -14.67
N GLY A 63 -3.92 13.15 -15.70
CA GLY A 63 -2.60 13.21 -16.33
C GLY A 63 -1.60 13.86 -15.37
N VAL A 64 -0.80 13.03 -14.70
CA VAL A 64 0.30 13.49 -13.84
C VAL A 64 1.59 13.67 -14.64
N ASN A 65 2.45 14.60 -14.20
CA ASN A 65 3.74 14.79 -14.85
C ASN A 65 4.69 13.60 -14.56
N ARG A 66 5.72 13.43 -15.40
CA ARG A 66 6.65 12.29 -15.32
C ARG A 66 7.44 12.26 -14.00
N ALA A 67 7.76 13.43 -13.44
CA ALA A 67 8.49 13.54 -12.18
C ALA A 67 7.67 12.98 -11.00
N LEU A 68 6.40 13.40 -10.87
CA LEU A 68 5.51 12.91 -9.81
C LEU A 68 5.22 11.42 -9.97
N LEU A 69 5.02 10.94 -11.20
CA LEU A 69 4.86 9.52 -11.48
C LEU A 69 6.08 8.70 -11.02
N THR A 70 7.29 9.18 -11.32
CA THR A 70 8.53 8.52 -10.91
C THR A 70 8.66 8.48 -9.38
N PHE A 71 8.36 9.60 -8.72
CA PHE A 71 8.39 9.68 -7.25
C PHE A 71 7.37 8.74 -6.61
N TRP A 72 6.13 8.69 -7.14
CA TRP A 72 5.09 7.79 -6.65
C TRP A 72 5.46 6.31 -6.83
N ARG A 73 6.05 5.92 -7.97
CA ARG A 73 6.55 4.55 -8.18
C ARG A 73 7.66 4.20 -7.20
N PHE A 74 8.64 5.08 -7.08
CA PHE A 74 9.77 4.87 -6.17
C PHE A 74 9.31 4.73 -4.72
N SER A 75 8.43 5.62 -4.25
CA SER A 75 7.93 5.58 -2.87
C SER A 75 7.14 4.30 -2.57
N GLY A 76 6.37 3.80 -3.55
CA GLY A 76 5.65 2.54 -3.44
C GLY A 76 6.61 1.36 -3.28
N VAL A 77 7.48 1.15 -4.27
CA VAL A 77 8.43 0.03 -4.28
C VAL A 77 9.36 0.06 -3.06
N PHE A 78 9.89 1.23 -2.72
CA PHE A 78 10.74 1.39 -1.55
C PHE A 78 9.99 1.09 -0.25
N GLY A 79 8.79 1.65 -0.09
CA GLY A 79 7.96 1.44 1.11
C GLY A 79 7.59 -0.02 1.30
N GLU A 80 7.13 -0.69 0.25
CA GLU A 80 6.76 -2.12 0.27
C GLU A 80 7.96 -3.01 0.56
N SER A 81 9.10 -2.75 -0.10
CA SER A 81 10.33 -3.53 0.12
C SER A 81 10.84 -3.37 1.54
N PHE A 82 10.81 -2.15 2.07
CA PHE A 82 11.23 -1.86 3.43
C PHE A 82 10.30 -2.53 4.46
N LEU A 83 8.99 -2.35 4.35
CA LEU A 83 8.01 -2.92 5.28
C LEU A 83 7.97 -4.45 5.18
N GLY A 84 8.02 -5.01 3.97
CA GLY A 84 8.07 -6.45 3.76
C GLY A 84 9.33 -7.08 4.35
N THR A 85 10.50 -6.46 4.14
CA THR A 85 11.76 -6.92 4.76
C THR A 85 11.69 -6.82 6.28
N TYR A 86 11.19 -5.70 6.80
CA TYR A 86 11.06 -5.50 8.24
C TYR A 86 10.12 -6.53 8.88
N ALA A 87 8.98 -6.83 8.24
CA ALA A 87 8.03 -7.85 8.66
C ALA A 87 8.67 -9.23 8.75
N VAL A 88 9.41 -9.64 7.71
CA VAL A 88 10.11 -10.93 7.67
C VAL A 88 11.17 -11.02 8.77
N LEU A 89 11.97 -9.98 8.97
CA LEU A 89 13.03 -9.96 9.99
C LEU A 89 12.49 -10.06 11.42
N HIS A 90 11.28 -9.56 11.68
CA HIS A 90 10.66 -9.59 13.00
C HIS A 90 9.64 -10.74 13.18
N GLY A 91 9.55 -11.66 12.22
CA GLY A 91 8.59 -12.76 12.26
C GLY A 91 7.12 -12.30 12.29
N TYR A 92 6.84 -11.08 11.81
CA TYR A 92 5.50 -10.52 11.77
C TYR A 92 4.80 -10.95 10.49
N PHE A 93 3.62 -11.55 10.63
CA PHE A 93 2.79 -11.97 9.51
C PHE A 93 1.39 -11.38 9.61
N CYS A 94 1.06 -10.50 8.66
CA CYS A 94 -0.30 -10.01 8.45
C CYS A 94 -0.68 -10.21 6.98
N PRO A 95 -1.63 -11.11 6.67
CA PRO A 95 -1.97 -11.43 5.28
C PRO A 95 -2.50 -10.22 4.50
N TYR A 96 -3.18 -9.29 5.18
CA TYR A 96 -3.66 -8.04 4.59
C TYR A 96 -2.49 -7.13 4.18
N CYS A 97 -1.52 -6.93 5.08
CA CYS A 97 -0.30 -6.17 4.76
C CYS A 97 0.44 -6.75 3.53
N PHE A 98 0.66 -8.07 3.49
CA PHE A 98 1.31 -8.71 2.33
C PHE A 98 0.48 -8.64 1.05
N THR A 99 -0.85 -8.68 1.17
CA THR A 99 -1.75 -8.48 0.03
C THR A 99 -1.64 -7.06 -0.50
N ALA A 100 -1.63 -6.05 0.38
CA ALA A 100 -1.41 -4.66 0.01
C ALA A 100 -0.06 -4.47 -0.71
N TYR A 101 1.03 -5.08 -0.20
CA TYR A 101 2.34 -5.02 -0.86
C TYR A 101 2.29 -5.66 -2.25
N GLY A 102 1.68 -6.83 -2.39
CA GLY A 102 1.52 -7.49 -3.69
C GLY A 102 0.70 -6.64 -4.68
N ILE A 103 -0.40 -6.04 -4.21
CA ILE A 103 -1.24 -5.17 -5.02
C ILE A 103 -0.45 -3.95 -5.49
N GLY A 104 0.27 -3.26 -4.61
CA GLY A 104 0.98 -2.04 -5.00
C GLY A 104 2.16 -2.31 -5.95
N ILE A 105 2.90 -3.41 -5.80
CA ILE A 105 3.88 -3.88 -6.81
C ILE A 105 3.21 -4.05 -8.18
N VAL A 106 2.06 -4.73 -8.24
CA VAL A 106 1.33 -4.94 -9.51
C VAL A 106 0.84 -3.61 -10.09
N VAL A 107 0.37 -2.69 -9.25
CA VAL A 107 -0.08 -1.35 -9.67
C VAL A 107 1.09 -0.53 -10.24
N VAL A 108 2.29 -0.61 -9.64
CA VAL A 108 3.51 -0.01 -10.20
C VAL A 108 3.88 -0.65 -11.53
N ALA A 109 3.86 -1.97 -11.65
CA ALA A 109 4.16 -2.67 -12.90
C ALA A 109 3.18 -2.29 -14.04
N ILE A 110 1.89 -2.15 -13.73
CA ILE A 110 0.89 -1.65 -14.71
C ILE A 110 1.21 -0.21 -15.10
N SER A 111 1.64 0.63 -14.16
CA SER A 111 2.01 2.02 -14.45
C SER A 111 3.19 2.09 -15.41
N GLU A 112 4.21 1.23 -15.25
CA GLU A 112 5.37 1.16 -16.16
C GLU A 112 4.93 0.80 -17.58
N LYS A 113 4.04 -0.18 -17.71
CA LYS A 113 3.52 -0.58 -19.02
C LYS A 113 2.67 0.49 -19.73
N LEU A 114 2.10 1.44 -18.97
CA LEU A 114 1.21 2.48 -19.51
C LEU A 114 1.91 3.80 -19.80
N TYR A 115 2.97 4.13 -19.06
CA TYR A 115 3.60 5.45 -19.07
C TYR A 115 5.14 5.41 -19.19
N GLY A 116 5.75 4.23 -19.10
CA GLY A 116 7.16 4.02 -19.43
C GLY A 116 7.35 4.02 -20.94
#